data_AF-A0A814YEC8-F1
#
_entry.id   AF-A0A814YEC8-F1
#
_cell.length_a   1.000
_cell.length_b   1.000
_cell.length_c   1.000
_cell.angle_alpha   90.00
_cell.angle_beta   90.00
_cell.angle_gamma   90.00
#
_symmetry.space_group_name_H-M   'P 1'
#
loop_
_entity.id
_entity.type
_entity.pdbx_description
1 polymer ?
#
loop_
_entity_poly.entity_id
_entity_poly.type
_entity_poly.pdbx_seq_one_letter_code
_entity_poly.pdbx_strand_id
1 'polypeptide(L)'
;MKFIYFSFSIIFDLTLSSTTTLSDLNVDTQIFAQPVIEENWEELLVAGPVVVNYISNLILANKRDFPLTSFNSNHIYEHIRDPYSFQYTLVQIANQIYTVFSNAHSTMDQTQSSTKQIPQHLKTIRKLLKSASPSIIQVMLPNTLDTIERTTKNVANSANIMIKKYESLTALLQEVIEAMTNTHEVNNSVLMNMNILVNATKEVSKIQQQWSQITRNMNILTIRVETIRETVLYELMDTIKNVTSMNSEFGAADRRFFVSKMLDTLIEVEQDAHLLYIMAKTYYDVSSAYIVSQIADISKLLILITDDERQAAMTQLGQNLLSTLAEISQMVLERKQECQQRNQEIQEEYTQFVQQMMFEELAAGIGK
;
A
#
# COMPACT_ATOMS: atom_id res chain seq x y z
N MET A 1 24.97 -25.50 5.95
CA MET A 1 24.92 -24.61 4.77
C MET A 1 23.80 -23.60 5.03
N LYS A 2 24.15 -22.46 5.62
CA LYS A 2 23.22 -21.38 5.98
C LYS A 2 23.57 -20.18 5.09
N PHE A 3 22.57 -19.66 4.39
CA PHE A 3 22.68 -18.46 3.58
C PHE A 3 22.84 -17.22 4.48
N ILE A 4 23.82 -16.40 4.14
CA ILE A 4 24.09 -15.09 4.72
C ILE A 4 23.24 -14.07 3.94
N TYR A 5 22.34 -13.36 4.63
CA TYR A 5 21.82 -12.08 4.16
C TYR A 5 22.74 -10.98 4.69
N PHE A 6 23.30 -10.19 3.78
CA PHE A 6 24.04 -8.97 4.11
C PHE A 6 23.04 -7.83 4.28
N SER A 7 22.95 -7.28 5.49
CA SER A 7 22.32 -6.00 5.78
C SER A 7 23.36 -4.87 5.67
N PHE A 8 23.02 -3.80 4.96
CA PHE A 8 23.76 -2.54 5.01
C PHE A 8 23.11 -1.65 6.07
N SER A 9 23.79 -1.46 7.21
CA SER A 9 23.47 -0.41 8.17
C SER A 9 24.78 0.16 8.70
N ILE A 10 25.06 1.43 8.40
CA ILE A 10 26.20 2.16 8.94
C ILE A 10 25.76 3.58 9.33
N ILE A 11 25.70 3.78 10.64
CA ILE A 11 26.12 4.95 11.44
C ILE A 11 25.25 6.22 11.42
N PHE A 12 24.63 6.53 12.57
CA PHE A 12 25.02 7.72 13.34
C PHE A 12 24.71 7.53 14.83
N ASP A 13 25.73 7.65 15.65
CA ASP A 13 25.69 7.56 17.11
C ASP A 13 26.31 8.86 17.63
N LEU A 14 25.62 9.61 18.49
CA LEU A 14 26.23 10.68 19.29
C LEU A 14 25.35 11.01 20.50
N THR A 15 25.90 10.65 21.66
CA THR A 15 25.43 10.86 23.02
C THR A 15 25.42 12.32 23.45
N LEU A 16 24.47 12.72 24.31
CA LEU A 16 24.70 13.72 25.37
C LEU A 16 23.70 13.56 26.52
N SER A 17 24.23 13.46 27.74
CA SER A 17 23.53 13.24 29.01
C SER A 17 23.51 14.48 29.91
N SER A 18 22.61 14.45 30.92
CA SER A 18 22.45 15.27 32.14
C SER A 18 21.75 16.65 32.00
N THR A 19 20.78 17.09 32.84
CA THR A 19 20.11 16.56 34.05
C THR A 19 18.77 17.29 34.33
N THR A 20 17.85 16.57 34.98
CA THR A 20 16.45 16.78 35.49
C THR A 20 16.00 18.17 35.98
N THR A 21 14.73 18.61 35.78
CA THR A 21 13.55 18.22 36.62
C THR A 21 12.18 18.71 36.06
N LEU A 22 11.20 17.78 35.94
CA LEU A 22 9.74 17.88 36.18
C LEU A 22 9.10 16.49 35.91
N SER A 23 9.81 15.46 36.37
CA SER A 23 9.63 14.05 36.09
C SER A 23 8.69 13.37 37.08
N ASP A 24 7.44 13.83 37.20
CA ASP A 24 6.42 13.13 38.02
C ASP A 24 5.03 13.01 37.34
N LEU A 25 4.87 13.41 36.08
CA LEU A 25 3.73 12.97 35.27
C LEU A 25 4.12 11.70 34.52
N ASN A 26 3.99 10.60 35.25
CA ASN A 26 4.17 9.24 34.81
C ASN A 26 3.11 8.89 33.73
N VAL A 27 3.40 9.28 32.49
CA VAL A 27 2.84 8.64 31.30
C VAL A 27 3.87 7.61 30.90
N ASP A 28 3.59 6.35 31.23
CA ASP A 28 4.39 5.21 30.79
C ASP A 28 4.67 5.34 29.30
N THR A 29 5.92 5.67 28.98
CA THR A 29 6.53 5.63 27.65
C THR A 29 6.61 4.18 27.18
N GLN A 30 5.45 3.59 26.91
CA GLN A 30 5.27 2.33 26.21
C GLN A 30 4.07 2.48 25.27
N ILE A 31 4.25 3.24 24.18
CA ILE A 31 3.79 3.01 22.80
C ILE A 31 4.38 4.18 21.99
N PHE A 32 5.69 4.15 21.74
CA PHE A 32 6.27 4.84 20.58
C PHE A 32 6.67 3.75 19.59
N ALA A 33 5.67 3.05 19.07
CA ALA A 33 5.83 2.17 17.91
C ALA A 33 5.69 2.99 16.62
N GLN A 34 6.43 4.10 16.52
CA GLN A 34 6.71 4.79 15.27
C GLN A 34 7.94 4.26 14.46
N PRO A 35 8.53 3.05 14.64
CA PRO A 35 9.65 2.62 13.81
C PRO A 35 9.25 1.81 12.55
N VAL A 36 7.97 1.55 12.28
CA VAL A 36 7.55 0.68 11.14
C VAL A 36 7.10 1.47 9.91
N ILE A 37 7.46 2.76 9.79
CA ILE A 37 7.15 3.56 8.60
C ILE A 37 8.06 3.21 7.39
N GLU A 38 9.22 2.57 7.56
CA GLU A 38 10.30 2.89 6.60
C GLU A 38 10.89 1.82 5.68
N GLU A 39 10.80 0.52 5.93
CA GLU A 39 11.79 -0.35 5.26
C GLU A 39 11.47 -0.75 3.81
N ASN A 40 10.23 -1.00 3.37
CA ASN A 40 10.03 -1.71 2.09
C ASN A 40 8.99 -1.12 1.11
N TRP A 41 8.50 0.11 1.30
CA TRP A 41 7.55 0.69 0.34
C TRP A 41 8.21 1.14 -0.97
N GLU A 42 9.54 1.29 -0.99
CA GLU A 42 10.31 1.44 -2.23
C GLU A 42 10.18 0.19 -3.11
N GLU A 43 10.30 -1.00 -2.51
CA GLU A 43 10.15 -2.27 -3.23
C GLU A 43 8.76 -2.39 -3.87
N LEU A 44 7.71 -1.90 -3.21
CA LEU A 44 6.34 -1.84 -3.77
C LEU A 44 6.31 -1.06 -5.09
N LEU A 45 6.98 0.07 -5.15
CA LEU A 45 6.86 1.02 -6.26
C LEU A 45 7.74 0.63 -7.45
N VAL A 46 8.87 -0.02 -7.17
CA VAL A 46 9.79 -0.55 -8.18
C VAL A 46 9.24 -1.82 -8.84
N ALA A 47 8.57 -2.69 -8.08
CA ALA A 47 8.13 -3.99 -8.58
C ALA A 47 7.15 -3.88 -9.78
N GLY A 48 6.30 -2.86 -9.80
CA GLY A 48 5.34 -2.63 -10.89
C GLY A 48 6.02 -2.45 -12.26
N PRO A 49 6.82 -1.40 -12.46
CA PRO A 49 7.58 -1.18 -13.70
C PRO A 49 8.48 -2.35 -14.06
N VAL A 50 9.09 -3.02 -13.08
CA VAL A 50 9.93 -4.20 -13.32
C VAL A 50 9.12 -5.36 -13.89
N VAL A 51 7.92 -5.65 -13.36
CA VAL A 51 7.01 -6.67 -13.91
C VAL A 51 6.65 -6.35 -15.36
N VAL A 52 6.30 -5.08 -15.65
CA VAL A 52 5.96 -4.63 -17.00
C VAL A 52 7.14 -4.85 -17.96
N ASN A 53 8.36 -4.52 -17.53
CA ASN A 53 9.56 -4.77 -18.32
C ASN A 53 9.81 -6.27 -18.54
N TYR A 54 9.61 -7.13 -17.53
CA TYR A 54 9.80 -8.57 -17.68
C TYR A 54 8.78 -9.20 -18.65
N ILE A 55 7.49 -8.89 -18.53
CA ILE A 55 6.48 -9.42 -19.47
C ILE A 55 6.72 -8.89 -20.90
N SER A 56 7.14 -7.63 -21.03
CA SER A 56 7.48 -7.05 -22.33
C SER A 56 8.67 -7.76 -22.98
N ASN A 57 9.76 -7.97 -22.24
CA ASN A 57 10.92 -8.71 -22.73
C ASN A 57 10.57 -10.18 -23.02
N LEU A 58 9.72 -10.80 -22.21
CA LEU A 58 9.27 -12.17 -22.44
C LEU A 58 8.49 -12.28 -23.75
N ILE A 59 7.58 -11.34 -24.04
CA ILE A 59 6.86 -11.26 -25.31
C ILE A 59 7.81 -11.02 -26.47
N LEU A 60 8.78 -10.11 -26.32
CA LEU A 60 9.79 -9.80 -27.34
C LEU A 60 10.82 -10.91 -27.55
N ALA A 61 11.03 -11.82 -26.60
CA ALA A 61 11.97 -12.94 -26.77
C ALA A 61 11.31 -14.12 -27.51
N ASN A 62 9.99 -14.30 -27.36
CA ASN A 62 9.29 -15.50 -27.79
C ASN A 62 8.54 -15.32 -29.12
N LYS A 63 9.26 -15.45 -30.24
CA LYS A 63 8.69 -15.29 -31.61
C LYS A 63 7.87 -16.48 -32.10
N ARG A 64 8.24 -17.68 -31.67
CA ARG A 64 7.65 -18.93 -32.14
C ARG A 64 6.71 -19.46 -31.09
N ASP A 65 5.53 -19.86 -31.55
CA ASP A 65 4.56 -20.51 -30.68
C ASP A 65 4.90 -22.00 -30.52
N PHE A 66 4.52 -22.54 -29.37
CA PHE A 66 4.70 -23.94 -29.03
C PHE A 66 3.70 -24.36 -27.95
N PRO A 67 3.34 -25.65 -27.89
CA PRO A 67 2.46 -26.16 -26.84
C PRO A 67 3.20 -26.34 -25.52
N LEU A 68 2.51 -26.06 -24.42
CA LEU A 68 2.86 -26.48 -23.08
C LEU A 68 2.36 -27.91 -22.87
N THR A 69 3.28 -28.84 -22.62
CA THR A 69 2.98 -30.26 -22.46
C THR A 69 3.09 -30.71 -21.01
N SER A 70 2.25 -31.67 -20.63
CA SER A 70 2.29 -32.36 -19.35
C SER A 70 2.81 -33.79 -19.53
N PHE A 71 3.41 -34.35 -18.47
CA PHE A 71 3.78 -35.77 -18.43
C PHE A 71 2.59 -36.72 -18.51
N ASN A 72 1.47 -36.30 -17.94
CA ASN A 72 0.22 -37.02 -17.98
C ASN A 72 -0.66 -36.41 -19.07
N SER A 73 -0.96 -37.16 -20.13
CA SER A 73 -1.82 -36.72 -21.24
C SER A 73 -3.24 -36.32 -20.81
N ASN A 74 -3.65 -36.67 -19.58
CA ASN A 74 -4.95 -36.32 -18.99
C ASN A 74 -4.86 -35.17 -17.98
N HIS A 75 -3.71 -34.53 -17.81
CA HIS A 75 -3.60 -33.35 -16.95
C HIS A 75 -4.42 -32.20 -17.53
N ILE A 76 -5.26 -31.60 -16.69
CA ILE A 76 -6.10 -30.46 -17.05
C ILE A 76 -5.55 -29.27 -16.28
N TYR A 77 -5.08 -28.27 -17.02
CA TYR A 77 -4.74 -26.99 -16.45
C TYR A 77 -6.01 -26.25 -16.03
N GLU A 78 -6.04 -25.73 -14.81
CA GLU A 78 -7.17 -25.03 -14.21
C GLU A 78 -7.20 -23.54 -14.61
N HIS A 79 -6.04 -22.92 -14.76
CA HIS A 79 -5.89 -21.48 -14.98
C HIS A 79 -5.38 -21.12 -16.37
N ILE A 80 -4.55 -21.93 -17.02
CA ILE A 80 -4.11 -21.79 -18.41
C ILE A 80 -5.28 -22.12 -19.33
N ARG A 81 -5.69 -21.16 -20.16
CA ARG A 81 -6.86 -21.30 -21.03
C ARG A 81 -6.58 -22.09 -22.31
N ASP A 82 -5.39 -21.94 -22.87
CA ASP A 82 -4.97 -22.66 -24.07
C ASP A 82 -3.54 -23.17 -23.90
N PRO A 83 -3.36 -24.39 -23.38
CA PRO A 83 -2.03 -24.97 -23.21
C PRO A 83 -1.37 -25.32 -24.54
N TYR A 84 -2.08 -25.30 -25.68
CA TYR A 84 -1.49 -25.62 -26.97
C TYR A 84 -0.73 -24.45 -27.60
N SER A 85 -0.84 -23.25 -27.01
CA SER A 85 -0.18 -22.03 -27.47
C SER A 85 0.45 -21.26 -26.30
N PHE A 86 1.78 -21.27 -26.24
CA PHE A 86 2.53 -20.43 -25.31
C PHE A 86 2.32 -18.95 -25.61
N GLN A 87 2.21 -18.54 -26.87
CA GLN A 87 1.90 -17.14 -27.20
C GLN A 87 0.54 -16.72 -26.67
N TYR A 88 -0.48 -17.56 -26.80
CA TYR A 88 -1.78 -17.29 -26.20
C TYR A 88 -1.69 -17.18 -24.67
N THR A 89 -0.89 -18.03 -24.05
CA THR A 89 -0.62 -17.97 -22.60
C THR A 89 0.08 -16.66 -22.21
N LEU A 90 1.03 -16.16 -23.00
CA LEU A 90 1.66 -14.84 -22.76
C LEU A 90 0.66 -13.69 -22.87
N VAL A 91 -0.24 -13.73 -23.87
CA VAL A 91 -1.32 -12.74 -24.02
C VAL A 91 -2.29 -12.83 -22.84
N GLN A 92 -2.61 -14.04 -22.36
CA GLN A 92 -3.42 -14.22 -21.16
C GLN A 92 -2.76 -13.59 -19.93
N ILE A 93 -1.46 -13.84 -19.70
CA ILE A 93 -0.70 -13.24 -18.60
C ILE A 93 -0.71 -11.72 -18.72
N ALA A 94 -0.40 -11.16 -19.89
CA ALA A 94 -0.39 -9.71 -20.13
C ALA A 94 -1.76 -9.06 -19.84
N ASN A 95 -2.85 -9.69 -20.29
CA ASN A 95 -4.21 -9.21 -20.04
C ASN A 95 -4.59 -9.27 -18.54
N GLN A 96 -4.17 -10.31 -17.83
CA GLN A 96 -4.38 -10.39 -16.39
C GLN A 96 -3.54 -9.33 -15.66
N ILE A 97 -2.26 -9.17 -16.00
CA ILE A 97 -1.38 -8.11 -15.50
C ILE A 97 -2.04 -6.73 -15.69
N TYR A 98 -2.57 -6.43 -16.89
CA TYR A 98 -3.31 -5.19 -17.15
C TYR A 98 -4.52 -5.02 -16.23
N THR A 99 -5.38 -6.04 -16.16
CA THR A 99 -6.60 -6.00 -15.34
C THR A 99 -6.26 -5.72 -13.89
N VAL A 100 -5.20 -6.34 -13.41
CA VAL A 100 -4.82 -6.25 -12.02
C VAL A 100 -4.18 -4.90 -11.69
N PHE A 101 -3.23 -4.42 -12.50
CA PHE A 101 -2.62 -3.10 -12.29
C PHE A 101 -3.63 -1.96 -12.48
N SER A 102 -4.56 -2.08 -13.43
CA SER A 102 -5.65 -1.10 -13.59
C SER A 102 -6.58 -1.07 -12.37
N ASN A 103 -6.89 -2.23 -11.79
CA ASN A 103 -7.67 -2.28 -10.56
C ASN A 103 -6.89 -1.71 -9.36
N ALA A 104 -5.60 -2.02 -9.23
CA ALA A 104 -4.75 -1.46 -8.19
C ALA A 104 -4.66 0.07 -8.29
N HIS A 105 -4.48 0.59 -9.51
CA HIS A 105 -4.49 2.03 -9.78
C HIS A 105 -5.79 2.69 -9.29
N SER A 106 -6.95 2.14 -9.67
CA SER A 106 -8.25 2.68 -9.24
C SER A 106 -8.47 2.57 -7.73
N THR A 107 -8.04 1.47 -7.10
CA THR A 107 -8.13 1.28 -5.65
C THR A 107 -7.26 2.28 -4.91
N MET A 108 -6.05 2.55 -5.41
CA MET A 108 -5.17 3.56 -4.81
C MET A 108 -5.69 4.97 -4.98
N ASP A 109 -6.29 5.29 -6.12
CA ASP A 109 -6.96 6.58 -6.32
C ASP A 109 -8.09 6.81 -5.30
N GLN A 110 -8.95 5.80 -5.14
CA GLN A 110 -10.00 5.83 -4.14
C GLN A 110 -9.43 5.94 -2.72
N THR A 111 -8.34 5.22 -2.43
CA THR A 111 -7.69 5.21 -1.12
C THR A 111 -7.15 6.59 -0.78
N GLN A 112 -6.34 7.20 -1.66
CA GLN A 112 -5.80 8.54 -1.42
C GLN A 112 -6.91 9.58 -1.24
N SER A 113 -7.97 9.51 -2.05
CA SER A 113 -9.08 10.47 -1.96
C SER A 113 -9.84 10.33 -0.65
N SER A 114 -10.01 9.08 -0.19
CA SER A 114 -10.72 8.75 1.04
C SER A 114 -9.94 9.17 2.28
N THR A 115 -8.66 8.83 2.35
CA THR A 115 -7.82 9.08 3.53
C THR A 115 -7.42 10.55 3.66
N LYS A 116 -7.30 11.27 2.55
CA LYS A 116 -7.10 12.74 2.55
C LYS A 116 -8.22 13.50 3.29
N GLN A 117 -9.42 12.95 3.38
CA GLN A 117 -10.55 13.60 4.06
C GLN A 117 -10.56 13.35 5.57
N ILE A 118 -9.92 12.29 6.06
CA ILE A 118 -9.93 11.89 7.47
C ILE A 118 -9.43 13.01 8.39
N PRO A 119 -8.30 13.69 8.14
CA PRO A 119 -7.82 14.78 9.00
C PRO A 119 -8.86 15.90 9.21
N GLN A 120 -9.64 16.23 8.18
CA GLN A 120 -10.69 17.24 8.30
C GLN A 120 -11.86 16.77 9.19
N HIS A 121 -12.20 15.48 9.14
CA HIS A 121 -13.17 14.90 10.06
C HIS A 121 -12.65 14.87 11.50
N LEU A 122 -11.39 14.50 11.72
CA LEU A 122 -10.75 14.53 13.05
C LEU A 122 -10.70 15.95 13.63
N LYS A 123 -10.38 16.95 12.80
CA LYS A 123 -10.47 18.37 13.19
C LYS A 123 -11.88 18.78 13.61
N THR A 124 -12.91 18.24 12.94
CA THR A 124 -14.30 18.48 13.31
C THR A 124 -14.63 17.82 14.65
N ILE A 125 -14.19 16.57 14.86
CA ILE A 125 -14.33 15.86 16.13
C ILE A 125 -13.69 16.65 17.28
N ARG A 126 -12.43 17.11 17.11
CA ARG A 126 -11.73 17.95 18.11
C ARG A 126 -12.54 19.20 18.49
N LYS A 127 -13.09 19.92 17.50
CA LYS A 127 -13.91 21.12 17.73
C LYS A 127 -15.20 20.82 18.50
N LEU A 128 -15.88 19.72 18.13
CA LEU A 128 -17.10 19.27 18.80
C LEU A 128 -16.82 18.94 20.27
N LEU A 129 -15.77 18.17 20.55
CA LEU A 129 -15.38 17.79 21.92
C LEU A 129 -15.02 19.02 22.77
N LYS A 130 -14.25 19.96 22.19
CA LYS A 130 -13.80 21.16 22.89
C LYS A 130 -14.97 22.06 23.34
N SER A 131 -15.94 22.33 22.47
CA SER A 131 -16.81 23.49 22.66
C SER A 131 -18.28 23.31 22.30
N ALA A 132 -18.69 22.19 21.68
CA ALA A 132 -20.07 22.02 21.27
C ALA A 132 -21.00 21.70 22.45
N SER A 133 -22.27 22.11 22.36
CA SER A 133 -23.29 21.76 23.36
C SER A 133 -23.57 20.25 23.35
N PRO A 134 -24.08 19.67 24.46
CA PRO A 134 -24.40 18.24 24.52
C PRO A 134 -25.32 17.78 23.38
N SER A 135 -26.34 18.58 23.05
CA SER A 135 -27.26 18.30 21.93
C SER A 135 -26.57 18.25 20.56
N ILE A 136 -25.58 19.12 20.33
CA ILE A 136 -24.82 19.12 19.08
C ILE A 136 -23.87 17.92 19.04
N ILE A 137 -23.23 17.59 20.17
CA ILE A 137 -22.35 16.41 20.29
C ILE A 137 -23.14 15.12 19.98
N GLN A 138 -24.32 14.94 20.57
CA GLN A 138 -25.17 13.75 20.37
C GLN A 138 -25.57 13.52 18.91
N VAL A 139 -25.67 14.57 18.10
CA VAL A 139 -26.08 14.47 16.69
C VAL A 139 -24.88 14.47 15.74
N MET A 140 -24.00 15.47 15.85
CA MET A 140 -22.95 15.71 14.85
C MET A 140 -21.77 14.76 14.98
N LEU A 141 -21.44 14.34 16.21
CA LEU A 141 -20.26 13.54 16.45
C LEU A 141 -20.41 12.09 15.92
N PRO A 142 -21.53 11.37 16.18
CA PRO A 142 -21.77 10.08 15.52
C PRO A 142 -21.76 10.17 14.00
N ASN A 143 -22.46 11.16 13.42
CA ASN A 143 -22.49 11.35 11.96
C ASN A 143 -21.10 11.55 11.35
N THR A 144 -20.20 12.24 12.06
CA THR A 144 -18.82 12.47 11.60
C THR A 144 -18.02 11.17 11.63
N LEU A 145 -18.20 10.34 12.66
CA LEU A 145 -17.54 9.04 12.78
C LEU A 145 -18.08 8.01 11.79
N ASP A 146 -19.40 7.95 11.61
CA ASP A 146 -20.04 7.11 10.59
C ASP A 146 -19.54 7.44 9.19
N THR A 147 -19.20 8.72 8.93
CA THR A 147 -18.59 9.14 7.67
C THR A 147 -17.18 8.57 7.50
N ILE A 148 -16.36 8.59 8.55
CA ILE A 148 -15.01 7.97 8.54
C ILE A 148 -15.16 6.45 8.36
N GLU A 149 -16.02 5.79 9.14
CA GLU A 149 -16.28 4.35 9.06
C GLU A 149 -16.73 3.92 7.65
N ARG A 150 -17.73 4.59 7.09
CA ARG A 150 -18.22 4.28 5.74
C ARG A 150 -17.12 4.44 4.69
N THR A 151 -16.29 5.46 4.85
CA THR A 151 -15.19 5.75 3.93
C THR A 151 -14.10 4.68 4.01
N THR A 152 -13.67 4.30 5.22
CA THR A 152 -12.68 3.23 5.42
C THR A 152 -13.20 1.86 5.00
N LYS A 153 -14.47 1.55 5.27
CA LYS A 153 -15.14 0.32 4.80
C LYS A 153 -15.14 0.20 3.28
N ASN A 154 -15.40 1.29 2.56
CA ASN A 154 -15.38 1.29 1.11
C ASN A 154 -13.97 1.02 0.57
N VAL A 155 -12.93 1.61 1.18
CA VAL A 155 -11.54 1.35 0.83
C VAL A 155 -11.17 -0.11 1.08
N ALA A 156 -11.53 -0.66 2.25
CA ALA A 156 -11.29 -2.06 2.59
C ALA A 156 -11.92 -3.03 1.59
N ASN A 157 -13.17 -2.77 1.18
CA ASN A 157 -13.85 -3.59 0.18
C ASN A 157 -13.12 -3.58 -1.18
N SER A 158 -12.68 -2.41 -1.65
CA SER A 158 -11.91 -2.30 -2.90
C SER A 158 -10.56 -3.01 -2.79
N ALA A 159 -9.90 -2.91 -1.64
CA ALA A 159 -8.65 -3.61 -1.38
C ALA A 159 -8.82 -5.14 -1.39
N ASN A 160 -9.91 -5.65 -0.80
CA ASN A 160 -10.24 -7.09 -0.85
C ASN A 160 -10.52 -7.58 -2.27
N ILE A 161 -11.17 -6.78 -3.12
CA ILE A 161 -11.38 -7.12 -4.54
C ILE A 161 -10.04 -7.18 -5.27
N MET A 162 -9.14 -6.24 -4.99
CA MET A 162 -7.79 -6.20 -5.54
C MET A 162 -7.00 -7.47 -5.16
N ILE A 163 -7.00 -7.86 -3.88
CA ILE A 163 -6.33 -9.08 -3.39
C ILE A 163 -6.82 -10.33 -4.14
N LYS A 164 -8.14 -10.51 -4.32
CA LYS A 164 -8.68 -11.66 -5.07
C LYS A 164 -8.20 -11.73 -6.51
N LYS A 165 -8.04 -10.57 -7.16
CA LYS A 165 -7.47 -10.50 -8.51
C LYS A 165 -5.98 -10.89 -8.52
N TYR A 166 -5.26 -10.57 -7.45
CA TYR A 166 -3.85 -10.92 -7.29
C TYR A 166 -3.66 -12.42 -7.08
N GLU A 167 -4.55 -13.06 -6.33
CA GLU A 167 -4.57 -14.51 -6.14
C GLU A 167 -4.77 -15.24 -7.47
N SER A 168 -5.71 -14.78 -8.31
CA SER A 168 -5.94 -15.35 -9.64
C SER A 168 -4.71 -15.28 -10.55
N LEU A 169 -3.98 -14.16 -10.55
CA LEU A 169 -2.76 -14.02 -11.35
C LEU A 169 -1.61 -14.88 -10.78
N THR A 170 -1.49 -14.94 -9.45
CA THR A 170 -0.51 -15.82 -8.79
C THR A 170 -0.71 -17.28 -9.19
N ALA A 171 -1.96 -17.75 -9.16
CA ALA A 171 -2.31 -19.11 -9.52
C ALA A 171 -2.00 -19.42 -11.00
N LEU A 172 -2.30 -18.48 -11.91
CA LEU A 172 -1.91 -18.59 -13.32
C LEU A 172 -0.38 -18.67 -13.48
N LEU A 173 0.38 -17.77 -12.85
CA LEU A 173 1.84 -17.74 -12.99
C LEU A 173 2.47 -19.04 -12.48
N GLN A 174 1.97 -19.57 -11.35
CA GLN A 174 2.44 -20.83 -10.79
C GLN A 174 2.17 -22.01 -11.74
N GLU A 175 0.96 -22.11 -12.27
CA GLU A 175 0.61 -23.17 -13.22
C GLU A 175 1.41 -23.07 -14.53
N VAL A 176 1.69 -21.85 -15.01
CA VAL A 176 2.53 -21.63 -16.20
C VAL A 176 3.97 -22.07 -15.96
N ILE A 177 4.55 -21.77 -14.79
CA ILE A 177 5.89 -22.25 -14.42
C ILE A 177 5.94 -23.78 -14.37
N GLU A 178 4.92 -24.42 -13.78
CA GLU A 178 4.80 -25.87 -13.75
C GLU A 178 4.69 -26.46 -15.17
N ALA A 179 3.82 -25.90 -16.01
CA ALA A 179 3.62 -26.31 -17.38
C ALA A 179 4.90 -26.21 -18.22
N MET A 180 5.64 -25.10 -18.13
CA MET A 180 6.91 -24.92 -18.83
C MET A 180 8.00 -25.88 -18.33
N THR A 181 8.03 -26.17 -17.02
CA THR A 181 8.98 -27.13 -16.42
C THR A 181 8.71 -28.54 -16.93
N ASN A 182 7.45 -28.98 -16.92
CA ASN A 182 7.05 -30.27 -17.48
C ASN A 182 7.36 -30.38 -18.98
N THR A 183 7.09 -29.31 -19.74
CA THR A 183 7.40 -29.25 -21.18
C THR A 183 8.89 -29.43 -21.43
N HIS A 184 9.73 -28.78 -20.62
CA HIS A 184 11.18 -28.90 -20.69
C HIS A 184 11.64 -30.35 -20.44
N GLU A 185 11.12 -31.01 -19.41
CA GLU A 185 11.52 -32.37 -19.07
C GLU A 185 11.04 -33.43 -20.09
N VAL A 186 9.87 -33.22 -20.72
CA VAL A 186 9.34 -34.10 -21.77
C VAL A 186 10.11 -33.95 -23.09
N ASN A 187 10.48 -32.72 -23.48
CA ASN A 187 11.07 -32.42 -24.79
C ASN A 187 12.62 -32.52 -24.82
N ASN A 188 13.18 -33.54 -24.15
CA ASN A 188 14.63 -33.70 -23.97
C ASN A 188 15.48 -33.84 -25.28
N SER A 189 14.85 -33.82 -26.46
CA SER A 189 15.46 -34.09 -27.77
C SER A 189 15.73 -32.87 -28.68
N VAL A 190 15.28 -31.66 -28.31
CA VAL A 190 15.47 -30.45 -29.16
C VAL A 190 16.08 -29.29 -28.37
N LEU A 191 17.42 -29.17 -28.43
CA LEU A 191 18.23 -28.18 -27.71
C LEU A 191 17.76 -26.71 -27.86
N MET A 192 17.17 -26.35 -29.01
CA MET A 192 16.74 -24.97 -29.27
C MET A 192 15.46 -24.58 -28.52
N ASN A 193 14.53 -25.51 -28.30
CA ASN A 193 13.30 -25.25 -27.53
C ASN A 193 13.59 -25.22 -26.03
N MET A 194 14.61 -25.95 -25.57
CA MET A 194 15.03 -25.95 -24.16
C MET A 194 15.52 -24.59 -23.69
N ASN A 195 16.40 -23.92 -24.45
CA ASN A 195 16.95 -22.63 -24.02
C ASN A 195 15.85 -21.54 -23.98
N ILE A 196 14.91 -21.58 -24.93
CA ILE A 196 13.75 -20.69 -24.94
C ILE A 196 12.87 -20.93 -23.70
N LEU A 197 12.55 -22.20 -23.40
CA LEU A 197 11.76 -22.56 -22.22
C LEU A 197 12.45 -22.19 -20.91
N VAL A 198 13.74 -22.46 -20.75
CA VAL A 198 14.51 -22.11 -19.54
C VAL A 198 14.51 -20.60 -19.31
N ASN A 199 14.73 -19.81 -20.36
CA ASN A 199 14.70 -18.35 -20.25
C ASN A 199 13.29 -17.85 -19.95
N ALA A 200 12.27 -18.39 -20.62
CA ALA A 200 10.87 -18.04 -20.37
C ALA A 200 10.46 -18.36 -18.92
N THR A 201 10.78 -19.56 -18.42
CA THR A 201 10.55 -19.93 -17.02
C THR A 201 11.22 -18.96 -16.06
N LYS A 202 12.48 -18.60 -16.30
CA LYS A 202 13.20 -17.64 -15.46
C LYS A 202 12.51 -16.27 -15.42
N GLU A 203 12.06 -15.74 -16.56
CA GLU A 203 11.36 -14.46 -16.60
C GLU A 203 9.99 -14.52 -15.92
N VAL A 204 9.21 -15.60 -16.12
CA VAL A 204 7.92 -15.78 -15.41
C VAL A 204 8.15 -15.94 -13.90
N SER A 205 9.19 -16.64 -13.46
CA SER A 205 9.55 -16.72 -12.03
C SER A 205 9.94 -15.37 -11.45
N LYS A 206 10.65 -14.52 -12.20
CA LYS A 206 10.93 -13.14 -11.77
C LYS A 206 9.64 -12.31 -11.67
N ILE A 207 8.73 -12.44 -12.64
CA ILE A 207 7.40 -11.81 -12.57
C ILE A 207 6.70 -12.26 -11.29
N GLN A 208 6.64 -13.56 -11.01
CA GLN A 208 6.02 -14.12 -9.80
C GLN A 208 6.66 -13.59 -8.50
N GLN A 209 7.99 -13.47 -8.46
CA GLN A 209 8.70 -12.93 -7.31
C GLN A 209 8.32 -11.47 -7.04
N GLN A 210 8.40 -10.62 -8.07
CA GLN A 210 8.02 -9.21 -7.97
C GLN A 210 6.53 -9.06 -7.64
N TRP A 211 5.70 -9.92 -8.22
CA TRP A 211 4.26 -9.98 -7.95
C TRP A 211 3.94 -10.29 -6.49
N SER A 212 4.70 -11.19 -5.89
CA SER A 212 4.57 -11.55 -4.47
C SER A 212 4.89 -10.35 -3.56
N GLN A 213 5.87 -9.51 -3.93
CA GLN A 213 6.19 -8.28 -3.20
C GLN A 213 5.05 -7.26 -3.28
N ILE A 214 4.50 -7.04 -4.49
CA ILE A 214 3.33 -6.17 -4.68
C ILE A 214 2.17 -6.64 -3.80
N THR A 215 1.85 -7.93 -3.83
CA THR A 215 0.74 -8.52 -3.06
C THR A 215 0.94 -8.34 -1.56
N ARG A 216 2.12 -8.64 -1.04
CA ARG A 216 2.46 -8.45 0.38
C ARG A 216 2.26 -7.01 0.83
N ASN A 217 2.76 -6.06 0.04
CA ASN A 217 2.71 -4.65 0.39
C ASN A 217 1.28 -4.09 0.28
N MET A 218 0.48 -4.54 -0.69
CA MET A 218 -0.95 -4.22 -0.75
C MET A 218 -1.73 -4.77 0.44
N ASN A 219 -1.36 -5.95 0.96
CA ASN A 219 -1.96 -6.50 2.16
C ASN A 219 -1.67 -5.64 3.40
N ILE A 220 -0.45 -5.08 3.52
CA ILE A 220 -0.10 -4.13 4.59
C ILE A 220 -1.01 -2.90 4.55
N LEU A 221 -1.27 -2.35 3.36
CA LEU A 221 -2.19 -1.22 3.20
C LEU A 221 -3.61 -1.59 3.64
N THR A 222 -4.07 -2.79 3.29
CA THR A 222 -5.39 -3.30 3.68
C THR A 222 -5.52 -3.43 5.19
N ILE A 223 -4.52 -4.01 5.85
CA ILE A 223 -4.47 -4.14 7.30
C ILE A 223 -4.55 -2.76 7.97
N ARG A 224 -3.82 -1.76 7.47
CA ARG A 224 -3.87 -0.40 8.03
C ARG A 224 -5.24 0.27 7.87
N VAL A 225 -5.90 0.08 6.72
CA VAL A 225 -7.28 0.56 6.52
C VAL A 225 -8.21 -0.06 7.57
N GLU A 226 -8.06 -1.35 7.84
CA GLU A 226 -8.84 -2.07 8.85
C GLU A 226 -8.51 -1.58 10.26
N THR A 227 -7.23 -1.35 10.60
CA THR A 227 -6.81 -0.76 11.88
C THR A 227 -7.48 0.59 12.10
N ILE A 228 -7.40 1.52 11.14
CA ILE A 228 -8.07 2.82 11.24
C ILE A 228 -9.57 2.63 11.48
N ARG A 229 -10.21 1.70 10.75
CA ARG A 229 -11.65 1.42 10.90
C ARG A 229 -11.98 0.91 12.29
N GLU A 230 -11.23 -0.06 12.79
CA GLU A 230 -11.45 -0.68 14.10
C GLU A 230 -11.23 0.31 15.24
N THR A 231 -10.16 1.10 15.19
CA THR A 231 -9.88 2.16 16.17
C THR A 231 -11.01 3.19 16.20
N VAL A 232 -11.49 3.63 15.03
CA VAL A 232 -12.64 4.56 14.93
C VAL A 232 -13.92 3.94 15.50
N LEU A 233 -14.19 2.67 15.20
CA LEU A 233 -15.41 1.97 15.60
C LEU A 233 -15.46 1.59 17.08
N TYR A 234 -14.37 1.09 17.62
CA TYR A 234 -14.36 0.51 18.96
C TYR A 234 -13.91 1.51 20.01
N GLU A 235 -12.91 2.35 19.73
CA GLU A 235 -12.37 3.24 20.75
C GLU A 235 -13.08 4.59 20.74
N LEU A 236 -13.20 5.21 19.56
CA LEU A 236 -13.79 6.54 19.46
C LEU A 236 -15.31 6.47 19.69
N MET A 237 -16.04 5.63 18.95
CA MET A 237 -17.50 5.56 19.09
C MET A 237 -17.95 5.07 20.47
N ASP A 238 -17.25 4.13 21.11
CA ASP A 238 -17.63 3.65 22.45
C ASP A 238 -17.39 4.72 23.51
N THR A 239 -16.23 5.38 23.47
CA THR A 239 -15.95 6.52 24.36
C THR A 239 -17.02 7.60 24.21
N ILE A 240 -17.56 7.81 23.01
CA ILE A 240 -18.61 8.79 22.75
C ILE A 240 -19.99 8.32 23.19
N LYS A 241 -20.34 7.04 23.03
CA LYS A 241 -21.57 6.49 23.62
C LYS A 241 -21.59 6.71 25.13
N ASN A 242 -20.45 6.53 25.78
CA ASN A 242 -20.27 6.79 27.21
C ASN A 242 -20.41 8.28 27.55
N VAL A 243 -19.90 9.20 26.71
CA VAL A 243 -20.15 10.66 26.86
C VAL A 243 -21.63 10.99 26.75
N THR A 244 -22.29 10.47 25.71
CA THR A 244 -23.66 10.86 25.36
C THR A 244 -24.74 10.29 26.29
N SER A 245 -24.43 9.22 27.02
CA SER A 245 -25.31 8.61 28.02
C SER A 245 -25.26 9.31 29.39
N MET A 246 -24.32 10.25 29.59
CA MET A 246 -24.29 11.11 30.76
C MET A 246 -25.41 12.16 30.66
N ASN A 247 -26.43 12.04 31.52
CA ASN A 247 -27.58 12.96 31.58
C ASN A 247 -27.30 14.28 32.34
N SER A 248 -26.08 14.48 32.86
CA SER A 248 -25.68 15.68 33.62
C SER A 248 -25.02 16.75 32.73
N GLU A 249 -24.85 17.97 33.27
CA GLU A 249 -24.07 19.03 32.61
C GLU A 249 -22.69 18.51 32.22
N PHE A 250 -22.46 18.32 30.92
CA PHE A 250 -21.17 17.96 30.34
C PHE A 250 -20.20 19.16 30.51
N GLY A 251 -19.60 19.20 31.69
CA GLY A 251 -18.83 20.34 32.20
C GLY A 251 -17.41 20.37 31.64
N ALA A 252 -16.65 21.38 32.06
CA ALA A 252 -15.25 21.53 31.64
C ALA A 252 -14.36 20.34 32.06
N ALA A 253 -14.57 19.80 33.26
CA ALA A 253 -13.83 18.65 33.76
C ALA A 253 -14.09 17.37 32.94
N ASP A 254 -15.35 17.10 32.57
CA ASP A 254 -15.71 15.97 31.72
C ASP A 254 -15.07 16.10 30.35
N ARG A 255 -15.16 17.29 29.73
CA ARG A 255 -14.53 17.57 28.44
C ARG A 255 -13.03 17.34 28.47
N ARG A 256 -12.35 17.80 29.53
CA ARG A 256 -10.92 17.58 29.70
C ARG A 256 -10.58 16.10 29.78
N PHE A 257 -11.31 15.34 30.60
CA PHE A 257 -11.12 13.90 30.74
C PHE A 257 -11.33 13.15 29.41
N PHE A 258 -12.40 13.45 28.68
CA PHE A 258 -12.68 12.79 27.41
C PHE A 258 -11.69 13.18 26.32
N VAL A 259 -11.30 14.45 26.24
CA VAL A 259 -10.26 14.87 25.29
C VAL A 259 -8.93 14.21 25.62
N SER A 260 -8.51 14.16 26.89
CA SER A 260 -7.26 13.48 27.26
C SER A 260 -7.28 12.00 26.93
N LYS A 261 -8.43 11.33 27.12
CA LYS A 261 -8.59 9.90 26.79
C LYS A 261 -8.54 9.64 25.28
N MET A 262 -9.02 10.59 24.48
CA MET A 262 -9.15 10.44 23.02
C MET A 262 -7.94 10.97 22.25
N LEU A 263 -7.04 11.70 22.91
CA LEU A 263 -5.97 12.44 22.26
C LEU A 263 -5.03 11.50 21.50
N ASP A 264 -4.56 10.45 22.18
CA ASP A 264 -3.63 9.48 21.60
C ASP A 264 -4.26 8.75 20.42
N THR A 265 -5.51 8.30 20.58
CA THR A 265 -6.29 7.67 19.51
C THR A 265 -6.46 8.60 18.29
N LEU A 266 -6.78 9.88 18.50
CA LEU A 266 -6.97 10.83 17.40
C LEU A 266 -5.65 11.12 16.66
N ILE A 267 -4.55 11.23 17.41
CA ILE A 267 -3.21 11.39 16.85
C ILE A 267 -2.84 10.17 16.01
N GLU A 268 -3.03 8.96 16.55
CA GLU A 268 -2.73 7.70 15.86
C GLU A 268 -3.53 7.58 14.56
N VAL A 269 -4.85 7.79 14.62
CA VAL A 269 -5.73 7.74 13.45
C VAL A 269 -5.33 8.79 12.40
N GLU A 270 -4.91 9.99 12.80
CA GLU A 270 -4.48 11.03 11.87
C GLU A 270 -3.15 10.67 11.19
N GLN A 271 -2.18 10.16 11.94
CA GLN A 271 -0.88 9.73 11.43
C GLN A 271 -1.02 8.54 10.47
N ASP A 272 -1.81 7.54 10.83
CA ASP A 272 -2.06 6.37 9.98
C ASP A 272 -2.82 6.75 8.70
N ALA A 273 -3.83 7.63 8.81
CA ALA A 273 -4.54 8.14 7.65
C ALA A 273 -3.61 8.90 6.70
N HIS A 274 -2.69 9.71 7.24
CA HIS A 274 -1.73 10.45 6.44
C HIS A 274 -0.71 9.52 5.76
N LEU A 275 -0.15 8.54 6.49
CA LEU A 275 0.75 7.55 5.91
C LEU A 275 0.08 6.79 4.76
N LEU A 276 -1.14 6.31 4.98
CA LEU A 276 -1.91 5.60 3.98
C LEU A 276 -2.21 6.48 2.75
N TYR A 277 -2.50 7.77 2.96
CA TYR A 277 -2.62 8.75 1.88
C TYR A 277 -1.33 8.85 1.06
N ILE A 278 -0.17 9.04 1.71
CA ILE A 278 1.12 9.16 1.02
C ILE A 278 1.44 7.89 0.24
N MET A 279 1.26 6.71 0.83
CA MET A 279 1.53 5.44 0.14
C MET A 279 0.63 5.26 -1.08
N ALA A 280 -0.68 5.47 -0.93
CA ALA A 280 -1.64 5.32 -2.02
C ALA A 280 -1.40 6.35 -3.14
N LYS A 281 -1.17 7.61 -2.78
CA LYS A 281 -0.84 8.67 -3.74
C LYS A 281 0.43 8.35 -4.50
N THR A 282 1.48 7.89 -3.82
CA THR A 282 2.76 7.61 -4.47
C THR A 282 2.65 6.43 -5.42
N TYR A 283 1.93 5.37 -5.03
CA TYR A 283 1.61 4.28 -5.96
C TYR A 283 0.80 4.78 -7.16
N TYR A 284 -0.22 5.60 -6.94
CA TYR A 284 -1.03 6.17 -8.01
C TYR A 284 -0.19 6.97 -9.00
N ASP A 285 0.70 7.84 -8.51
CA ASP A 285 1.60 8.65 -9.33
C ASP A 285 2.53 7.76 -10.17
N VAL A 286 3.18 6.76 -9.54
CA VAL A 286 4.04 5.78 -10.23
C VAL A 286 3.26 4.97 -11.26
N SER A 287 2.06 4.52 -10.90
CA SER A 287 1.20 3.72 -11.75
C SER A 287 0.76 4.50 -13.00
N SER A 288 0.36 5.76 -12.80
CA SER A 288 -0.03 6.68 -13.87
C SER A 288 1.12 6.93 -14.86
N ALA A 289 2.31 7.19 -14.33
CA ALA A 289 3.46 7.58 -15.14
C ALA A 289 4.10 6.38 -15.86
N TYR A 290 4.23 5.23 -15.17
CA TYR A 290 5.14 4.17 -15.61
C TYR A 290 4.50 2.79 -15.77
N ILE A 291 3.28 2.55 -15.29
CA ILE A 291 2.67 1.22 -15.33
C ILE A 291 1.54 1.16 -16.35
N VAL A 292 0.48 1.97 -16.16
CA VAL A 292 -0.76 1.87 -16.94
C VAL A 292 -0.50 2.11 -18.43
N SER A 293 0.27 3.14 -18.77
CA SER A 293 0.65 3.47 -20.14
C SER A 293 1.48 2.37 -20.80
N GLN A 294 2.50 1.86 -20.10
CA GLN A 294 3.41 0.84 -20.63
C GLN A 294 2.70 -0.50 -20.85
N ILE A 295 1.79 -0.89 -19.97
CA ILE A 295 1.02 -2.13 -20.16
C ILE A 295 0.09 -2.02 -21.36
N ALA A 296 -0.55 -0.87 -21.57
CA ALA A 296 -1.39 -0.67 -22.77
C ALA A 296 -0.58 -0.84 -24.06
N ASP A 297 0.71 -0.47 -24.02
CA ASP A 297 1.64 -0.57 -25.14
C ASP A 297 2.20 -1.98 -25.37
N ILE A 298 1.98 -2.94 -24.48
CA ILE A 298 2.39 -4.35 -24.69
C ILE A 298 1.79 -4.92 -25.99
N SER A 299 0.56 -4.51 -26.32
CA SER A 299 -0.10 -4.91 -27.57
C SER A 299 0.68 -4.53 -28.83
N LYS A 300 1.43 -3.41 -28.78
CA LYS A 300 2.31 -2.96 -29.87
C LYS A 300 3.56 -3.83 -30.01
N LEU A 301 3.99 -4.50 -28.94
CA LEU A 301 5.14 -5.40 -28.99
C LEU A 301 4.81 -6.72 -29.70
N LEU A 302 3.55 -7.15 -29.65
CA LEU A 302 3.08 -8.38 -30.31
C LEU A 302 3.09 -8.29 -31.84
N ILE A 303 3.03 -7.07 -32.40
CA ILE A 303 2.98 -6.85 -33.85
C ILE A 303 4.37 -6.65 -34.48
N LEU A 304 5.45 -6.62 -33.70
CA LEU A 304 6.81 -6.47 -34.22
C LEU A 304 7.24 -7.75 -34.95
N ILE A 305 7.67 -7.60 -36.21
CA ILE A 305 7.92 -8.74 -37.11
C ILE A 305 9.40 -9.08 -37.18
N THR A 306 10.26 -8.06 -37.23
CA THR A 306 11.70 -8.23 -37.44
C THR A 306 12.45 -8.38 -36.12
N ASP A 307 13.58 -9.09 -36.16
CA ASP A 307 14.39 -9.30 -34.96
C ASP A 307 15.10 -7.99 -34.56
N ASP A 308 15.44 -7.13 -35.52
CA ASP A 308 16.02 -5.80 -35.27
C ASP A 308 15.05 -4.87 -34.52
N GLU A 309 13.78 -4.81 -34.94
CA GLU A 309 12.75 -4.04 -34.23
C GLU A 309 12.56 -4.51 -32.79
N ARG A 310 12.52 -5.83 -32.59
CA ARG A 310 12.34 -6.43 -31.25
C ARG A 310 13.55 -6.18 -30.37
N GLN A 311 14.76 -6.30 -30.91
CA GLN A 311 15.99 -6.02 -30.18
C GLN A 311 16.10 -4.54 -29.81
N ALA A 312 15.76 -3.63 -30.72
CA ALA A 312 15.71 -2.19 -30.44
C ALA A 312 14.70 -1.87 -29.32
N ALA A 313 13.51 -2.49 -29.37
CA ALA A 313 12.49 -2.34 -28.33
C ALA A 313 12.97 -2.86 -26.96
N MET A 314 13.62 -4.03 -26.89
CA MET A 314 14.20 -4.55 -25.64
C MET A 314 15.25 -3.61 -25.05
N THR A 315 16.16 -3.08 -25.89
CA THR A 315 17.18 -2.13 -25.45
C THR A 315 16.56 -0.84 -24.91
N GLN A 316 15.55 -0.31 -25.59
CA GLN A 316 14.83 0.88 -25.15
C GLN A 316 14.09 0.65 -23.82
N LEU A 317 13.40 -0.49 -23.67
CA LEU A 317 12.72 -0.86 -22.42
C LEU A 317 13.70 -0.93 -21.24
N GLY A 318 14.87 -1.56 -21.44
CA GLY A 318 15.89 -1.65 -20.40
C GLY A 318 16.45 -0.28 -19.99
N GLN A 319 16.71 0.61 -20.94
CA GLN A 319 17.18 1.98 -20.66
C GLN A 319 16.12 2.80 -19.93
N ASN A 320 14.87 2.75 -20.40
CA ASN A 320 13.74 3.45 -19.79
C ASN A 320 13.48 2.95 -18.37
N LEU A 321 13.64 1.64 -18.11
CA LEU A 321 13.48 1.10 -16.77
C LEU A 321 14.51 1.71 -15.82
N LEU A 322 15.79 1.79 -16.18
CA LEU A 322 16.82 2.35 -15.30
C LEU A 322 16.52 3.80 -14.89
N SER A 323 16.12 4.65 -15.84
CA SER A 323 15.73 6.04 -15.52
C SER A 323 14.48 6.08 -14.65
N THR A 324 13.48 5.25 -14.97
CA THR A 324 12.24 5.12 -14.19
C THR A 324 12.52 4.73 -12.74
N LEU A 325 13.43 3.78 -12.49
CA LEU A 325 13.77 3.35 -11.14
C LEU A 325 14.43 4.47 -10.33
N ALA A 326 15.33 5.24 -10.94
CA ALA A 326 15.95 6.39 -10.29
C ALA A 326 14.92 7.47 -9.93
N GLU A 327 13.98 7.76 -10.84
CA GLU A 327 12.89 8.71 -10.59
C GLU A 327 11.96 8.24 -9.46
N ILE A 328 11.65 6.94 -9.41
CA ILE A 328 10.83 6.35 -8.35
C ILE A 328 11.56 6.43 -7.00
N SER A 329 12.84 6.07 -6.93
CA SER A 329 13.62 6.16 -5.67
C SER A 329 13.70 7.61 -5.16
N GLN A 330 13.84 8.59 -6.06
CA GLN A 330 13.82 10.00 -5.66
C GLN A 330 12.45 10.43 -5.14
N MET A 331 11.37 10.07 -5.84
CA MET A 331 9.99 10.32 -5.39
C MET A 331 9.72 9.67 -4.04
N VAL A 332 10.26 8.47 -3.82
CA VAL A 332 10.14 7.74 -2.57
C VAL A 332 10.76 8.55 -1.42
N LEU A 333 11.98 9.02 -1.62
CA LEU A 333 12.70 9.80 -0.61
C LEU A 333 11.93 11.08 -0.21
N GLU A 334 11.45 11.82 -1.20
CA GLU A 334 10.69 13.06 -0.98
C GLU A 334 9.41 12.81 -0.18
N ARG A 335 8.67 11.75 -0.51
CA ARG A 335 7.40 11.41 0.17
C ARG A 335 7.62 10.86 1.58
N LYS A 336 8.72 10.16 1.83
CA LYS A 336 9.17 9.77 3.19
C LYS A 336 9.35 11.02 4.06
N GLN A 337 10.06 12.02 3.53
CA GLN A 337 10.30 13.29 4.22
C GLN A 337 9.00 14.08 4.47
N GLU A 338 8.12 14.16 3.45
CA GLU A 338 6.79 14.79 3.59
C GLU A 338 5.99 14.14 4.73
N CYS A 339 5.96 12.81 4.78
CA CYS A 339 5.24 12.07 5.82
C CYS A 339 5.82 12.32 7.22
N GLN A 340 7.15 12.33 7.36
CA GLN A 340 7.83 12.61 8.63
C GLN A 340 7.52 14.02 9.13
N GLN A 341 7.65 15.02 8.24
CA GLN A 341 7.33 16.41 8.56
C GLN A 341 5.88 16.55 9.02
N ARG A 342 4.94 15.95 8.27
CA ARG A 342 3.52 16.03 8.63
C ARG A 342 3.22 15.37 9.97
N ASN A 343 3.88 14.26 10.30
CA ASN A 343 3.71 13.60 11.60
C ASN A 343 4.16 14.51 12.76
N GLN A 344 5.21 15.32 12.57
CA GLN A 344 5.63 16.33 13.54
C GLN A 344 4.59 17.45 13.67
N GLU A 345 4.09 17.97 12.54
CA GLU A 345 3.03 19.00 12.53
C GLU A 345 1.78 18.51 13.27
N ILE A 346 1.37 17.26 13.08
CA ILE A 346 0.23 16.66 13.80
C ILE A 346 0.49 16.72 15.31
N GLN A 347 1.67 16.29 15.79
CA GLN A 347 1.99 16.32 17.22
C GLN A 347 1.93 17.75 17.80
N GLU A 348 2.45 18.72 17.07
CA GLU A 348 2.41 20.13 17.44
C GLU A 348 0.98 20.68 17.50
N GLU A 349 0.15 20.38 16.48
CA GLU A 349 -1.26 20.80 16.44
C GLU A 349 -2.04 20.29 17.65
N TYR A 350 -1.86 19.03 18.04
CA TYR A 350 -2.55 18.43 19.18
C TYR A 350 -2.02 18.97 20.51
N THR A 351 -0.71 19.23 20.62
CA THR A 351 -0.11 19.87 21.79
C THR A 351 -0.68 21.27 22.01
N GLN A 352 -0.73 22.09 20.95
CA GLN A 352 -1.31 23.44 20.99
C GLN A 352 -2.80 23.40 21.34
N PHE A 353 -3.54 22.43 20.80
CA PHE A 353 -4.96 22.24 21.11
C PHE A 353 -5.19 21.99 22.61
N VAL A 354 -4.40 21.11 23.23
CA VAL A 354 -4.49 20.85 24.68
C VAL A 354 -4.12 22.08 25.50
N GLN A 355 -3.02 22.77 25.15
CA GLN A 355 -2.60 24.00 25.82
C GLN A 355 -3.68 25.08 25.78
N GLN A 356 -4.32 25.26 24.62
CA GLN A 356 -5.39 26.24 24.47
C GLN A 356 -6.60 25.92 25.36
N MET A 357 -6.99 24.65 25.46
CA MET A 357 -8.07 24.24 26.36
C MET A 357 -7.74 24.52 27.82
N MET A 358 -6.51 24.22 28.27
CA MET A 358 -6.09 24.49 29.65
C MET A 358 -6.13 25.99 29.97
N PHE A 359 -5.70 26.84 29.03
CA PHE A 359 -5.73 28.29 29.21
C PHE A 359 -7.15 28.85 29.29
N GLU A 360 -8.05 28.42 28.41
CA GLU A 360 -9.45 28.86 28.40
C GLU A 360 -10.19 28.50 29.70
N GLU A 361 -9.87 27.34 30.29
CA GLU A 361 -10.47 26.92 31.56
C GLU A 361 -9.94 27.71 32.77
N LEU A 362 -8.63 28.01 32.80
CA LEU A 362 -8.04 28.91 33.80
C LEU A 362 -8.69 30.30 33.74
N ALA A 363 -8.88 30.84 32.53
CA ALA A 363 -9.55 32.13 32.34
C ALA A 363 -11.01 32.12 32.79
N ALA A 364 -11.75 31.02 32.55
CA ALA A 364 -13.13 30.86 33.00
C ALA A 364 -13.26 30.68 34.52
N GLY A 365 -12.24 30.11 35.18
CA GLY A 365 -12.18 29.94 36.63
C GLY A 365 -11.84 31.22 37.41
N ILE A 366 -11.12 32.18 36.80
CA ILE A 366 -10.76 33.47 37.42
C ILE A 366 -11.95 34.47 37.38
N GLY A 367 -12.97 34.21 36.58
CA GLY A 367 -14.17 35.05 36.44
C GLY A 367 -15.37 34.67 37.32
N LYS A 368 -15.26 33.66 38.18
CA LYS A 368 -16.22 33.30 39.23
C LYS A 368 -15.64 33.62 40.60
#